data_AF-A0AAD1L3E1-F1
#
_entry.id   AF-A0AAD1L3E1-F1
#
_cell.length_a   1.000
_cell.length_b   1.000
_cell.length_c   1.000
_cell.angle_alpha   90.00
_cell.angle_beta   90.00
_cell.angle_gamma   90.00
#
_symmetry.space_group_name_H-M   'P 1'
#
loop_
_entity.id
_entity.type
_entity.pdbx_description
1 polymer ?
#
loop_
_entity_poly.entity_id
_entity_poly.type
_entity_poly.pdbx_seq_one_letter_code
_entity_poly.pdbx_strand_id
1 'polypeptide(L)'
;MDKHDKLGYRLGLILTRLNNGESVTVSGLAEEFNVCDKTIRRDLTQRLAYLNLLRSGKKYHLPVGVLGQRSNTDLRRFTRILGIEGLFPRWDDRLLGILLGNAENNPFLIKQRPYENCGVFMSTLNTLSDAIRGSKKISFMYKAKSYSAIEPYRLVSDRGIWYLAAIEGGVLKSFVISAMKQVLPSNMSFAMSPEIHLQIENAESIWYGAELTEVLMSVSARVAPWFLRRALLPGQEIIHTSASGDLLVISRVAHFGQIIPLIKYWMPEVEVLKPASIRNQVTQDIRLALKRYEQNESTESTGDTSNE
;
A
#
# COMPACT_ATOMS: atom_id res chain seq x y z
N MET A 1 3.85 41.11 -33.50
CA MET A 1 3.46 39.71 -33.23
C MET A 1 2.76 39.18 -34.44
N ASP A 2 3.40 38.24 -35.12
CA ASP A 2 2.92 37.67 -36.36
C ASP A 2 1.62 36.87 -36.12
N LYS A 3 0.82 36.65 -37.16
CA LYS A 3 -0.46 35.91 -37.06
C LYS A 3 -0.26 34.48 -36.54
N HIS A 4 0.91 33.92 -36.76
CA HIS A 4 1.35 32.61 -36.25
C HIS A 4 1.68 32.64 -34.75
N ASP A 5 2.31 33.71 -34.24
CA ASP A 5 2.58 33.90 -32.80
C ASP A 5 1.29 33.91 -31.98
N LYS A 6 0.24 34.55 -32.50
CA LYS A 6 -1.08 34.63 -31.84
C LYS A 6 -1.81 33.29 -31.76
N LEU A 7 -1.57 32.37 -32.70
CA LEU A 7 -2.13 31.02 -32.66
C LEU A 7 -1.36 30.13 -31.68
N GLY A 8 -0.03 30.13 -31.77
CA GLY A 8 0.83 29.33 -30.90
C GLY A 8 0.63 29.68 -29.43
N TYR A 9 0.63 30.98 -29.10
CA TYR A 9 0.37 31.47 -27.74
C TYR A 9 -1.00 31.03 -27.23
N ARG A 10 -2.05 31.18 -28.05
CA ARG A 10 -3.42 30.79 -27.69
C ARG A 10 -3.54 29.29 -27.42
N LEU A 11 -3.01 28.45 -28.31
CA LEU A 11 -3.03 27.00 -28.12
C LEU A 11 -2.23 26.59 -26.89
N GLY A 12 -1.07 27.22 -26.66
CA GLY A 12 -0.25 26.99 -25.46
C GLY A 12 -1.02 27.30 -24.18
N LEU A 13 -1.68 28.46 -24.11
CA LEU A 13 -2.44 28.86 -22.91
C LEU A 13 -3.67 27.96 -22.67
N ILE A 14 -4.39 27.60 -23.73
CA ILE A 14 -5.52 26.65 -23.65
C ILE A 14 -5.01 25.29 -23.15
N LEU A 15 -3.88 24.82 -23.69
CA LEU A 15 -3.25 23.57 -23.27
C LEU A 15 -2.88 23.61 -21.79
N THR A 16 -2.22 24.67 -21.31
CA THR A 16 -1.83 24.83 -19.91
C THR A 16 -3.04 24.78 -18.96
N ARG A 17 -4.13 25.50 -19.29
CA ARG A 17 -5.35 25.47 -18.45
C ARG A 17 -5.99 24.10 -18.40
N LEU A 18 -6.16 23.46 -19.56
CA LEU A 18 -6.68 22.10 -19.63
C LEU A 18 -5.80 21.13 -18.83
N ASN A 19 -4.48 21.27 -18.95
CA ASN A 19 -3.49 20.47 -18.25
C ASN A 19 -3.55 20.67 -16.72
N ASN A 20 -3.89 21.86 -16.25
CA ASN A 20 -4.08 22.16 -14.83
C ASN A 20 -5.44 21.69 -14.27
N GLY A 21 -6.27 21.02 -15.07
CA GLY A 21 -7.58 20.51 -14.64
C GLY A 21 -8.73 21.50 -14.83
N GLU A 22 -8.49 22.66 -15.45
CA GLU A 22 -9.53 23.66 -15.67
C GLU A 22 -10.51 23.22 -16.77
N SER A 23 -11.76 23.70 -16.66
CA SER A 23 -12.76 23.57 -17.71
C SER A 23 -12.90 24.90 -18.46
N VAL A 24 -12.77 24.85 -19.79
CA VAL A 24 -12.83 26.05 -20.65
C VAL A 24 -14.14 26.12 -21.43
N THR A 25 -14.61 27.33 -21.74
CA THR A 25 -15.81 27.54 -22.57
C THR A 25 -15.43 28.23 -23.88
N VAL A 26 -16.18 27.96 -24.94
CA VAL A 26 -15.92 28.59 -26.25
C VAL A 26 -16.04 30.10 -26.15
N SER A 27 -17.10 30.60 -25.51
CA SER A 27 -17.37 32.02 -25.37
C SER A 27 -16.33 32.73 -24.51
N GLY A 28 -15.89 32.12 -23.40
CA GLY A 28 -14.89 32.72 -22.52
C GLY A 28 -13.52 32.86 -23.20
N LEU A 29 -13.09 31.83 -23.94
CA LEU A 29 -11.84 31.90 -24.71
C LEU A 29 -11.97 32.86 -25.90
N ALA A 30 -13.14 32.96 -26.53
CA ALA A 30 -13.37 33.87 -27.65
C ALA A 30 -13.20 35.34 -27.24
N GLU A 31 -13.77 35.70 -26.09
CA GLU A 31 -13.61 37.02 -25.47
C GLU A 31 -12.16 37.29 -25.06
N GLU A 32 -11.54 36.35 -24.34
CA GLU A 32 -10.16 36.48 -23.85
C GLU A 32 -9.13 36.68 -24.96
N PHE A 33 -9.21 35.86 -26.01
CA PHE A 33 -8.25 35.92 -27.11
C PHE A 33 -8.67 36.89 -28.23
N ASN A 34 -9.81 37.59 -28.06
CA ASN A 34 -10.40 38.48 -29.04
C ASN A 34 -10.52 37.83 -30.44
N VAL A 35 -11.14 36.64 -30.49
CA VAL A 35 -11.38 35.87 -31.72
C VAL A 35 -12.82 35.36 -31.75
N CYS A 36 -13.32 34.99 -32.93
CA CYS A 36 -14.67 34.45 -33.02
C CYS A 36 -14.78 33.03 -32.46
N ASP A 37 -15.97 32.67 -31.96
CA ASP A 37 -16.33 31.31 -31.50
C ASP A 37 -15.93 30.21 -32.48
N LYS A 38 -16.06 30.45 -33.79
CA LYS A 38 -15.69 29.48 -34.83
C LYS A 38 -14.19 29.14 -34.80
N THR A 39 -13.35 30.12 -34.44
CA THR A 39 -11.91 29.91 -34.29
C THR A 39 -11.60 29.06 -33.06
N ILE A 40 -12.21 29.36 -31.92
CA ILE A 40 -12.02 28.56 -30.70
C ILE A 40 -12.57 27.14 -30.85
N ARG A 41 -13.74 26.97 -31.49
CA ARG A 41 -14.28 25.63 -31.79
C ARG A 41 -13.28 24.82 -32.60
N ARG A 42 -12.69 25.42 -33.65
CA ARG A 42 -11.64 24.76 -34.45
C ARG A 42 -10.39 24.43 -33.63
N ASP A 43 -9.99 25.31 -32.72
CA ASP A 43 -8.87 25.04 -31.82
C ASP A 43 -9.14 23.81 -30.95
N LEU A 44 -10.31 23.73 -30.33
CA LEU A 44 -10.68 22.63 -29.43
C LEU A 44 -10.99 21.31 -30.16
N THR A 45 -11.68 21.34 -31.30
CA THR A 45 -12.21 20.11 -31.95
C THR A 45 -11.36 19.60 -33.10
N GLN A 46 -10.45 20.40 -33.66
CA GLN A 46 -9.57 19.98 -34.76
C GLN A 46 -8.10 20.00 -34.34
N ARG A 47 -7.61 21.12 -33.82
CA ARG A 47 -6.18 21.28 -33.51
C ARG A 47 -5.78 20.53 -32.24
N LEU A 48 -6.63 20.57 -31.22
CA LEU A 48 -6.46 19.85 -29.97
C LEU A 48 -7.26 18.54 -29.92
N ALA A 49 -7.70 18.03 -31.07
CA ALA A 49 -8.52 16.80 -31.15
C ALA A 49 -7.82 15.58 -30.52
N TYR A 50 -6.49 15.52 -30.61
CA TYR A 50 -5.67 14.45 -30.05
C TYR A 50 -5.77 14.32 -28.52
N LEU A 51 -6.28 15.35 -27.84
CA LEU A 51 -6.50 15.35 -26.39
C LEU A 51 -7.80 14.65 -25.97
N ASN A 52 -8.68 14.27 -26.92
CA ASN A 52 -9.96 13.62 -26.64
C ASN A 52 -10.81 14.39 -25.59
N LEU A 53 -10.95 15.71 -25.76
CA LEU A 53 -11.67 16.57 -24.82
C LEU A 53 -13.12 16.11 -24.63
N LEU A 54 -13.53 16.02 -23.36
CA LEU A 54 -14.90 15.76 -22.97
C LEU A 54 -15.68 17.08 -22.92
N ARG A 55 -16.97 17.00 -23.24
CA ARG A 55 -17.87 18.14 -23.22
C ARG A 55 -19.01 17.90 -22.24
N SER A 56 -19.09 18.74 -21.21
CA SER A 56 -20.21 18.80 -20.28
C SER A 56 -20.93 20.13 -20.44
N GLY A 57 -22.06 20.12 -21.18
CA GLY A 57 -22.80 21.32 -21.54
C GLY A 57 -22.00 22.28 -22.44
N LYS A 58 -21.65 23.46 -21.92
CA LYS A 58 -20.85 24.50 -22.61
C LYS A 58 -19.35 24.42 -22.31
N LYS A 59 -18.93 23.53 -21.41
CA LYS A 59 -17.55 23.39 -20.93
C LYS A 59 -16.84 22.23 -21.63
N TYR A 60 -15.59 22.45 -22.00
CA TYR A 60 -14.63 21.45 -22.47
C TYR A 60 -13.58 21.22 -21.39
N HIS A 61 -13.22 19.95 -21.17
CA HIS A 61 -12.17 19.57 -20.22
C HIS A 61 -11.49 18.28 -20.71
N LEU A 62 -10.28 18.00 -20.23
CA LEU A 62 -9.63 16.71 -20.49
C LEU A 62 -10.35 15.59 -19.72
N PRO A 63 -10.27 14.33 -20.19
CA PRO A 63 -10.66 13.17 -19.41
C PRO A 63 -9.80 13.06 -18.14
N VAL A 64 -10.45 12.71 -17.03
CA VAL A 64 -9.77 12.51 -15.74
C VAL A 64 -8.71 11.41 -15.88
N GLY A 65 -7.45 11.73 -15.56
CA GLY A 65 -6.34 10.77 -15.59
C GLY A 65 -5.52 10.72 -16.88
N VAL A 66 -5.74 11.61 -17.85
CA VAL A 66 -4.89 11.75 -19.03
C VAL A 66 -3.61 12.53 -18.69
N LEU A 67 -2.49 12.11 -19.28
CA LEU A 67 -1.13 12.63 -19.07
C LEU A 67 -1.07 14.16 -19.07
N GLY A 68 -0.51 14.68 -17.98
CA GLY A 68 -0.29 16.10 -17.71
C GLY A 68 -1.22 16.71 -16.64
N GLN A 69 -2.34 16.06 -16.32
CA GLN A 69 -3.24 16.43 -15.20
C GLN A 69 -2.90 15.79 -13.85
N ARG A 70 -1.71 15.21 -13.67
CA ARG A 70 -1.33 14.76 -12.32
C ARG A 70 -0.92 15.98 -11.52
N SER A 71 -1.90 16.62 -10.91
CA SER A 71 -1.68 17.73 -10.01
C SER A 71 -0.86 17.28 -8.80
N ASN A 72 -0.30 18.23 -8.06
CA ASN A 72 0.30 17.92 -6.75
C ASN A 72 -0.74 17.27 -5.80
N THR A 73 -2.03 17.46 -6.04
CA THR A 73 -3.11 16.76 -5.33
C THR A 73 -3.20 15.28 -5.70
N ASP A 74 -3.02 14.92 -6.97
CA ASP A 74 -2.96 13.53 -7.40
C ASP A 74 -1.72 12.81 -6.88
N LEU A 75 -0.59 13.53 -6.80
CA LEU A 75 0.64 13.03 -6.19
C LEU A 75 0.45 12.78 -4.68
N ARG A 76 -0.20 13.70 -3.95
CA ARG A 76 -0.60 13.47 -2.55
C ARG A 76 -1.54 12.27 -2.40
N ARG A 77 -2.50 12.10 -3.31
CA ARG A 77 -3.35 10.90 -3.30
C ARG A 77 -2.53 9.63 -3.55
N PHE A 78 -1.56 9.70 -4.46
CA PHE A 78 -0.65 8.60 -4.76
C PHE A 78 0.23 8.22 -3.56
N THR A 79 0.76 9.19 -2.82
CA THR A 79 1.54 8.93 -1.60
C THR A 79 0.72 8.25 -0.52
N ARG A 80 -0.57 8.62 -0.39
CA ARG A 80 -1.51 7.94 0.50
C ARG A 80 -1.80 6.51 0.07
N ILE A 81 -2.06 6.27 -1.22
CA ILE A 81 -2.30 4.92 -1.76
C ILE A 81 -1.09 4.00 -1.55
N LEU A 82 0.13 4.53 -1.72
CA LEU A 82 1.36 3.78 -1.46
C LEU A 82 1.74 3.66 0.02
N GLY A 83 0.99 4.30 0.93
CA GLY A 83 1.28 4.27 2.37
C GLY A 83 2.55 5.03 2.76
N ILE A 84 3.00 5.99 1.95
CA ILE A 84 4.22 6.79 2.19
C ILE A 84 3.91 8.24 2.58
N GLU A 85 2.63 8.60 2.76
CA GLU A 85 2.22 9.97 3.09
C GLU A 85 2.95 10.54 4.31
N GLY A 86 3.17 9.74 5.36
CA GLY A 86 3.88 10.15 6.58
C GLY A 86 5.42 10.16 6.49
N LEU A 87 6.01 9.82 5.33
CA LEU A 87 7.46 9.84 5.15
C LEU A 87 8.04 11.27 5.26
N PHE A 88 7.26 12.24 4.81
CA PHE A 88 7.57 13.66 4.93
C PHE A 88 6.46 14.36 5.71
N PRO A 89 6.76 15.40 6.52
CA PRO A 89 5.74 16.13 7.25
C PRO A 89 4.69 16.77 6.34
N ARG A 90 5.08 17.18 5.12
CA ARG A 90 4.21 17.76 4.08
C ARG A 90 4.75 17.42 2.69
N TRP A 91 3.83 17.20 1.75
CA TRP A 91 4.10 17.03 0.32
C TRP A 91 3.80 18.32 -0.43
N ASP A 92 4.63 19.34 -0.19
CA ASP A 92 4.52 20.66 -0.82
C ASP A 92 5.20 20.72 -2.20
N ASP A 93 4.92 21.81 -2.91
CA ASP A 93 5.36 21.98 -4.30
C ASP A 93 6.89 22.05 -4.43
N ARG A 94 7.60 22.53 -3.39
CA ARG A 94 9.06 22.57 -3.37
C ARG A 94 9.63 21.16 -3.29
N LEU A 95 9.15 20.35 -2.34
CA LEU A 95 9.58 18.97 -2.20
C LEU A 95 9.28 18.17 -3.47
N LEU A 96 8.07 18.30 -4.01
CA LEU A 96 7.68 17.64 -5.25
C LEU A 96 8.56 18.08 -6.44
N GLY A 97 8.91 19.36 -6.52
CA GLY A 97 9.84 19.88 -7.53
C GLY A 97 11.24 19.25 -7.43
N ILE A 98 11.74 19.01 -6.22
CA ILE A 98 13.03 18.32 -6.04
C ILE A 98 12.91 16.83 -6.41
N LEU A 99 11.87 16.15 -5.92
CA LEU A 99 11.68 14.71 -6.14
C LEU A 99 11.42 14.36 -7.61
N LEU A 100 10.70 15.21 -8.34
CA LEU A 100 10.31 15.02 -9.74
C LEU A 100 11.18 15.79 -10.74
N GLY A 101 12.18 16.51 -10.24
CA GLY A 101 13.13 17.28 -11.04
C GLY A 101 14.17 16.39 -11.72
N ASN A 102 15.43 16.86 -11.79
CA ASN A 102 16.50 16.09 -12.42
C ASN A 102 16.84 14.84 -11.59
N ALA A 103 16.55 13.66 -12.14
CA ALA A 103 16.73 12.38 -11.47
C ALA A 103 18.20 11.99 -11.24
N GLU A 104 19.15 12.50 -12.04
CA GLU A 104 20.56 12.10 -11.95
C GLU A 104 21.29 12.66 -10.72
N ASN A 105 20.76 13.73 -10.11
CA ASN A 105 21.35 14.34 -8.91
C ASN A 105 20.28 14.62 -7.84
N ASN A 106 19.37 13.67 -7.63
CA ASN A 106 18.36 13.80 -6.59
C ASN A 106 19.02 13.66 -5.19
N PRO A 107 18.90 14.66 -4.30
CA PRO A 107 19.50 14.59 -2.98
C PRO A 107 18.82 13.57 -2.05
N PHE A 108 17.68 13.01 -2.45
CA PHE A 108 16.93 12.03 -1.68
C PHE A 108 17.08 10.62 -2.26
N LEU A 109 17.49 9.68 -1.41
CA LEU A 109 17.46 8.24 -1.70
C LEU A 109 16.64 7.53 -0.64
N ILE A 110 15.49 6.99 -1.03
CA ILE A 110 14.66 6.15 -0.16
C ILE A 110 15.06 4.69 -0.41
N LYS A 111 15.72 4.07 0.57
CA LYS A 111 16.05 2.64 0.50
C LYS A 111 14.75 1.82 0.52
N GLN A 112 14.57 1.00 -0.51
CA GLN A 112 13.40 0.14 -0.62
C GLN A 112 13.44 -0.99 0.41
N ARG A 113 12.27 -1.40 0.90
CA ARG A 113 12.12 -2.68 1.58
C ARG A 113 12.01 -3.79 0.54
N PRO A 114 12.48 -5.01 0.82
CA PRO A 114 12.25 -6.15 -0.06
C PRO A 114 10.75 -6.30 -0.36
N TYR A 115 10.41 -6.56 -1.62
CA TYR A 115 9.06 -6.84 -2.09
C TYR A 115 9.07 -8.01 -3.06
N GLU A 116 7.95 -8.72 -3.16
CA GLU A 116 7.83 -9.81 -4.13
C GLU A 116 7.75 -9.29 -5.56
N ASN A 117 8.27 -10.07 -6.51
CA ASN A 117 8.17 -9.73 -7.93
C ASN A 117 6.72 -9.90 -8.41
N CYS A 118 5.95 -8.80 -8.40
CA CYS A 118 4.56 -8.80 -8.83
C CYS A 118 4.36 -9.11 -10.31
N GLY A 119 5.40 -9.01 -11.14
CA GLY A 119 5.36 -9.37 -12.55
C GLY A 119 4.91 -10.83 -12.76
N VAL A 120 5.21 -11.73 -11.82
CA VAL A 120 4.85 -13.16 -11.89
C VAL A 120 3.34 -13.40 -11.80
N PHE A 121 2.58 -12.52 -11.13
CA PHE A 121 1.14 -12.67 -10.90
C PHE A 121 0.33 -11.45 -11.36
N MET A 122 0.89 -10.64 -12.25
CA MET A 122 0.27 -9.40 -12.71
C MET A 122 -1.09 -9.61 -13.39
N SER A 123 -1.24 -10.72 -14.14
CA SER A 123 -2.53 -11.11 -14.73
C SER A 123 -3.60 -11.38 -13.67
N THR A 124 -3.24 -12.11 -12.61
CA THR A 124 -4.13 -12.36 -11.46
C THR A 124 -4.49 -11.05 -10.76
N LEU A 125 -3.51 -10.16 -10.55
CA LEU A 125 -3.74 -8.86 -9.93
C LEU A 125 -4.73 -8.01 -10.73
N ASN A 126 -4.58 -7.95 -12.06
CA ASN A 126 -5.51 -7.26 -12.94
C ASN A 126 -6.92 -7.86 -12.89
N THR A 127 -7.04 -9.19 -12.98
CA THR A 127 -8.33 -9.89 -12.86
C THR A 127 -9.04 -9.56 -11.55
N LEU A 128 -8.30 -9.56 -10.44
CA LEU A 128 -8.86 -9.19 -9.13
C LEU A 128 -9.25 -7.71 -9.05
N SER A 129 -8.41 -6.82 -9.57
CA SER A 129 -8.71 -5.38 -9.64
C SER A 129 -10.00 -5.09 -10.41
N ASP A 130 -10.18 -5.75 -11.56
CA ASP A 130 -11.39 -5.62 -12.37
C ASP A 130 -12.62 -6.21 -11.67
N ALA A 131 -12.47 -7.36 -11.01
CA ALA A 131 -13.54 -7.96 -10.22
C ALA A 131 -13.98 -7.07 -9.05
N ILE A 132 -13.04 -6.45 -8.33
CA ILE A 132 -13.32 -5.50 -7.24
C ILE A 132 -14.05 -4.27 -7.80
N ARG A 133 -13.55 -3.67 -8.88
CA ARG A 133 -14.16 -2.49 -9.50
C ARG A 133 -15.58 -2.76 -10.02
N GLY A 134 -15.82 -3.97 -10.52
CA GLY A 134 -17.13 -4.41 -11.00
C GLY A 134 -18.04 -5.02 -9.92
N SER A 135 -17.60 -5.04 -8.65
CA SER A 135 -18.26 -5.71 -7.53
C SER A 135 -18.68 -7.15 -7.86
N LYS A 136 -17.80 -7.89 -8.55
CA LYS A 136 -18.03 -9.27 -8.99
C LYS A 136 -17.43 -10.27 -8.02
N LYS A 137 -18.19 -11.30 -7.68
CA LYS A 137 -17.69 -12.43 -6.89
C LYS A 137 -16.67 -13.23 -7.70
N ILE A 138 -15.73 -13.86 -7.02
CA ILE A 138 -14.67 -14.67 -7.63
C ILE A 138 -14.65 -16.09 -7.06
N SER A 139 -14.01 -16.98 -7.79
CA SER A 139 -13.63 -18.33 -7.35
C SER A 139 -12.15 -18.55 -7.61
N PHE A 140 -11.48 -19.34 -6.77
CA PHE A 140 -10.07 -19.66 -6.90
C PHE A 140 -9.68 -20.90 -6.09
N MET A 141 -8.50 -21.45 -6.36
CA MET A 141 -7.83 -22.45 -5.52
C MET A 141 -6.76 -21.79 -4.66
N TYR A 142 -6.66 -22.20 -3.40
CA TYR A 142 -5.66 -21.71 -2.46
C TYR A 142 -5.28 -22.81 -1.47
N LYS A 143 -3.98 -23.13 -1.35
CA LYS A 143 -3.46 -24.19 -0.48
C LYS A 143 -4.23 -25.53 -0.61
N ALA A 144 -4.46 -25.98 -1.84
CA ALA A 144 -5.22 -27.18 -2.19
C ALA A 144 -6.71 -27.21 -1.76
N LYS A 145 -7.26 -26.07 -1.31
CA LYS A 145 -8.70 -25.89 -1.08
C LYS A 145 -9.31 -25.01 -2.17
N SER A 146 -10.51 -25.36 -2.61
CA SER A 146 -11.31 -24.54 -3.53
C SER A 146 -12.19 -23.55 -2.77
N TYR A 147 -12.21 -22.31 -3.24
CA TYR A 147 -13.01 -21.21 -2.72
C TYR A 147 -13.94 -20.72 -3.83
N SER A 148 -15.23 -20.58 -3.50
CA SER A 148 -16.26 -20.16 -4.45
C SER A 148 -17.12 -19.03 -3.87
N ALA A 149 -17.67 -18.20 -4.77
CA ALA A 149 -18.54 -17.08 -4.42
C ALA A 149 -17.93 -16.10 -3.39
N ILE A 150 -16.60 -15.90 -3.47
CA ILE A 150 -15.85 -14.99 -2.61
C ILE A 150 -16.09 -13.55 -3.06
N GLU A 151 -16.24 -12.65 -2.10
CA GLU A 151 -16.50 -11.22 -2.34
C GLU A 151 -15.20 -10.42 -2.17
N PRO A 152 -14.51 -10.03 -3.26
CA PRO A 152 -13.24 -9.33 -3.18
C PRO A 152 -13.43 -7.84 -2.88
N TYR A 153 -12.81 -7.32 -1.83
CA TYR A 153 -12.98 -5.92 -1.40
C TYR A 153 -11.80 -5.03 -1.75
N ARG A 154 -10.56 -5.50 -1.54
CA ARG A 154 -9.37 -4.65 -1.73
C ARG A 154 -8.12 -5.49 -1.99
N LEU A 155 -7.21 -4.95 -2.79
CA LEU A 155 -5.84 -5.43 -2.91
C LEU A 155 -4.99 -4.66 -1.91
N VAL A 156 -4.25 -5.36 -1.07
CA VAL A 156 -3.45 -4.78 0.01
C VAL A 156 -2.02 -5.29 -0.11
N SER A 157 -1.05 -4.38 -0.19
CA SER A 157 0.36 -4.73 -0.05
C SER A 157 0.79 -4.46 1.39
N ASP A 158 1.20 -5.52 2.09
CA ASP A 158 1.70 -5.42 3.46
C ASP A 158 3.06 -6.13 3.55
N ARG A 159 4.04 -5.45 4.14
CA ARG A 159 5.43 -5.94 4.33
C ARG A 159 6.06 -6.58 3.07
N GLY A 160 5.73 -6.06 1.90
CA GLY A 160 6.29 -6.52 0.63
C GLY A 160 5.56 -7.71 -0.03
N ILE A 161 4.43 -8.15 0.53
CA ILE A 161 3.59 -9.23 -0.01
C ILE A 161 2.21 -8.66 -0.36
N TRP A 162 1.63 -9.14 -1.44
CA TRP A 162 0.30 -8.79 -1.91
C TRP A 162 -0.77 -9.76 -1.42
N TYR A 163 -1.86 -9.17 -0.94
CA TYR A 163 -3.00 -9.87 -0.40
C TYR A 163 -4.29 -9.40 -1.08
N LEU A 164 -5.20 -10.34 -1.26
CA LEU A 164 -6.61 -10.04 -1.49
C LEU A 164 -7.34 -10.03 -0.14
N ALA A 165 -7.90 -8.88 0.24
CA ALA A 165 -8.89 -8.77 1.31
C ALA A 165 -10.27 -9.10 0.75
N ALA A 166 -10.90 -10.16 1.27
CA ALA A 166 -12.18 -10.66 0.77
C ALA A 166 -13.04 -11.31 1.84
N ILE A 167 -14.36 -11.31 1.63
CA ILE A 167 -15.33 -11.97 2.52
C ILE A 167 -15.55 -13.42 2.06
N GLU A 168 -15.33 -14.37 2.97
CA GLU A 168 -15.73 -15.77 2.85
C GLU A 168 -16.76 -16.07 3.94
N GLY A 169 -18.02 -16.32 3.56
CA GLY A 169 -19.08 -16.69 4.51
C GLY A 169 -19.33 -15.64 5.60
N GLY A 170 -19.26 -14.35 5.26
CA GLY A 170 -19.45 -13.23 6.19
C GLY A 170 -18.22 -12.82 6.99
N VAL A 171 -17.09 -13.54 6.85
CA VAL A 171 -15.85 -13.22 7.57
C VAL A 171 -14.82 -12.63 6.63
N LEU A 172 -14.25 -11.48 7.01
CA LEU A 172 -13.18 -10.81 6.26
C LEU A 172 -11.85 -11.53 6.46
N LYS A 173 -11.24 -11.95 5.35
CA LYS A 173 -10.00 -12.74 5.31
C LYS A 173 -9.01 -12.15 4.32
N SER A 174 -7.74 -12.55 4.46
CA SER A 174 -6.66 -12.21 3.54
C SER A 174 -6.10 -13.46 2.86
N PHE A 175 -5.90 -13.37 1.55
CA PHE A 175 -5.32 -14.43 0.73
C PHE A 175 -4.06 -13.91 0.03
N VAL A 176 -2.93 -14.62 0.15
CA VAL A 176 -1.68 -14.25 -0.54
C VAL A 176 -1.86 -14.45 -2.04
N ILE A 177 -1.73 -13.39 -2.84
CA ILE A 177 -2.05 -13.44 -4.28
C ILE A 177 -1.14 -14.42 -5.02
N SER A 178 0.16 -14.44 -4.70
CA SER A 178 1.12 -15.35 -5.31
C SER A 178 0.86 -16.84 -5.03
N ALA A 179 0.02 -17.17 -4.03
CA ALA A 179 -0.41 -18.53 -3.73
C ALA A 179 -1.82 -18.87 -4.28
N MET A 180 -2.52 -17.92 -4.90
CA MET A 180 -3.81 -18.15 -5.54
C MET A 180 -3.60 -18.79 -6.92
N LYS A 181 -4.45 -19.76 -7.26
CA LYS A 181 -4.45 -20.42 -8.57
C LYS A 181 -5.86 -20.39 -9.16
N GLN A 182 -5.95 -20.39 -10.49
CA GLN A 182 -7.22 -20.46 -11.23
C GLN A 182 -8.25 -19.41 -10.74
N VAL A 183 -7.83 -18.15 -10.67
CA VAL A 183 -8.72 -17.05 -10.27
C VAL A 183 -9.68 -16.75 -11.40
N LEU A 184 -10.97 -16.95 -11.16
CA LEU A 184 -12.04 -16.77 -12.13
C LEU A 184 -13.09 -15.80 -11.58
N PRO A 185 -13.34 -14.66 -12.25
CA PRO A 185 -14.48 -13.81 -11.94
C PRO A 185 -15.78 -14.52 -12.33
N SER A 186 -16.82 -14.32 -11.55
CA SER A 186 -18.16 -14.80 -11.84
C SER A 186 -19.06 -13.65 -12.32
N ASN A 187 -20.19 -14.00 -12.93
CA ASN A 187 -21.19 -13.00 -13.32
C ASN A 187 -22.01 -12.48 -12.13
N MET A 188 -21.91 -13.14 -10.97
CA MET A 188 -22.59 -12.74 -9.74
C MET A 188 -21.96 -11.49 -9.17
N SER A 189 -22.79 -10.49 -8.89
CA SER A 189 -22.37 -9.27 -8.19
C SER A 189 -22.65 -9.38 -6.70
N PHE A 190 -22.00 -8.55 -5.90
CA PHE A 190 -22.30 -8.37 -4.48
C PHE A 190 -22.36 -6.87 -4.14
N ALA A 191 -22.98 -6.54 -3.01
CA ALA A 191 -23.04 -5.17 -2.52
C ALA A 191 -21.79 -4.86 -1.70
N MET A 192 -21.06 -3.81 -2.07
CA MET A 192 -19.91 -3.34 -1.29
C MET A 192 -20.41 -2.68 -0.01
N SER A 193 -19.97 -3.17 1.15
CA SER A 193 -20.20 -2.53 2.45
C SER A 193 -19.13 -1.46 2.73
N PRO A 194 -19.52 -0.20 3.01
CA PRO A 194 -18.59 0.84 3.48
C PRO A 194 -17.88 0.48 4.78
N GLU A 195 -18.56 -0.26 5.66
CA GLU A 195 -18.01 -0.70 6.96
C GLU A 195 -16.82 -1.64 6.78
N ILE A 196 -16.90 -2.58 5.82
CA ILE A 196 -15.78 -3.47 5.47
C ILE A 196 -14.62 -2.68 4.86
N HIS A 197 -14.90 -1.68 4.02
CA HIS A 197 -13.83 -0.81 3.50
C HIS A 197 -13.09 -0.08 4.62
N LEU A 198 -13.84 0.48 5.57
CA LEU A 198 -13.28 1.19 6.71
C LEU A 198 -12.49 0.24 7.61
N GLN A 199 -12.97 -0.99 7.81
CA GLN A 199 -12.26 -2.03 8.55
C GLN A 199 -10.90 -2.37 7.90
N ILE A 200 -10.85 -2.52 6.57
CA ILE A 200 -9.59 -2.79 5.85
C ILE A 200 -8.64 -1.59 5.95
N GLU A 201 -9.17 -0.37 5.86
CA GLU A 201 -8.36 0.87 5.87
C GLU A 201 -7.76 1.18 7.25
N ASN A 202 -8.52 0.91 8.32
CA ASN A 202 -8.08 1.14 9.69
C ASN A 202 -7.29 -0.03 10.28
N ALA A 203 -7.26 -1.18 9.62
CA ALA A 203 -6.49 -2.32 10.09
C ALA A 203 -4.99 -2.05 9.98
N GLU A 204 -4.25 -2.26 11.08
CA GLU A 204 -2.78 -2.11 11.08
C GLU A 204 -2.04 -3.23 10.33
N SER A 205 -2.75 -4.29 9.92
CA SER A 205 -2.17 -5.43 9.21
C SER A 205 -3.24 -6.18 8.41
N ILE A 206 -2.82 -7.18 7.63
CA ILE A 206 -3.71 -8.04 6.82
C ILE A 206 -4.58 -9.02 7.61
N TRP A 207 -4.58 -8.95 8.95
CA TRP A 207 -5.45 -9.80 9.76
C TRP A 207 -6.56 -8.96 10.37
N TYR A 208 -7.80 -9.25 9.97
CA TYR A 208 -8.97 -8.41 10.25
C TYR A 208 -9.85 -8.96 11.39
N GLY A 209 -9.28 -9.78 12.28
CA GLY A 209 -10.04 -10.37 13.40
C GLY A 209 -10.61 -9.28 14.31
N ALA A 210 -11.89 -9.41 14.68
CA ALA A 210 -12.60 -8.43 15.50
C ALA A 210 -12.11 -8.44 16.96
N GLU A 211 -11.65 -9.59 17.46
CA GLU A 211 -11.08 -9.72 18.80
C GLU A 211 -9.56 -9.62 18.75
N LEU A 212 -9.03 -8.59 19.42
CA LEU A 212 -7.61 -8.40 19.60
C LEU A 212 -7.16 -9.06 20.90
N THR A 213 -6.11 -9.87 20.81
CA THR A 213 -5.40 -10.37 21.99
C THR A 213 -4.38 -9.32 22.44
N GLU A 214 -4.47 -8.89 23.69
CA GLU A 214 -3.43 -8.06 24.31
C GLU A 214 -2.25 -8.93 24.74
N VAL A 215 -1.06 -8.54 24.29
CA VAL A 215 0.21 -9.19 24.59
C VAL A 215 1.03 -8.22 25.42
N LEU A 216 1.23 -8.57 26.69
CA LEU A 216 2.05 -7.81 27.62
C LEU A 216 3.47 -8.34 27.58
N MET A 217 4.42 -7.44 27.34
CA MET A 217 5.84 -7.75 27.23
C MET A 217 6.69 -6.83 28.10
N SER A 218 7.78 -7.36 28.63
CA SER A 218 8.89 -6.53 29.11
C SER A 218 9.88 -6.32 27.96
N VAL A 219 10.48 -5.13 27.92
CA VAL A 219 11.52 -4.76 26.97
C VAL A 219 12.67 -4.18 27.77
N SER A 220 13.86 -4.75 27.62
CA SER A 220 15.01 -4.30 28.39
C SER A 220 15.43 -2.87 28.02
N ALA A 221 16.03 -2.16 28.97
CA ALA A 221 16.60 -0.84 28.77
C ALA A 221 17.59 -0.78 27.59
N ARG A 222 18.24 -1.91 27.28
CA ARG A 222 19.19 -2.03 26.17
C ARG A 222 18.54 -1.75 24.82
N VAL A 223 17.30 -2.19 24.61
CA VAL A 223 16.57 -2.00 23.32
C VAL A 223 15.40 -1.02 23.42
N ALA A 224 15.09 -0.51 24.61
CA ALA A 224 14.05 0.49 24.85
C ALA A 224 14.10 1.71 23.88
N PRO A 225 15.26 2.29 23.53
CA PRO A 225 15.32 3.43 22.61
C PRO A 225 14.71 3.16 21.22
N TRP A 226 14.71 1.90 20.75
CA TRP A 226 14.10 1.54 19.47
C TRP A 226 12.58 1.53 19.53
N PHE A 227 12.01 1.08 20.65
CA PHE A 227 10.57 1.05 20.90
C PHE A 227 9.99 2.43 21.15
N LEU A 228 10.78 3.33 21.75
CA LEU A 228 10.40 4.74 21.94
C LEU A 228 10.45 5.55 20.64
N ARG A 229 11.38 5.21 19.74
CA ARG A 229 11.57 5.95 18.48
C ARG A 229 10.39 5.79 17.51
N ARG A 230 9.79 4.60 17.48
CA ARG A 230 8.60 4.29 16.68
C ARG A 230 7.92 3.03 17.22
N ALA A 231 6.64 2.85 16.87
CA ALA A 231 5.98 1.57 17.06
C ALA A 231 6.69 0.47 16.23
N LEU A 232 7.13 -0.59 16.91
CA LEU A 232 7.73 -1.78 16.31
C LEU A 232 6.79 -2.98 16.32
N LEU A 233 5.77 -2.92 17.18
CA LEU A 233 4.76 -3.95 17.37
C LEU A 233 3.37 -3.42 16.93
N PRO A 234 2.44 -4.29 16.50
CA PRO A 234 1.07 -3.88 16.24
C PRO A 234 0.39 -3.34 17.51
N GLY A 235 -0.30 -2.21 17.40
CA GLY A 235 -1.03 -1.56 18.49
C GLY A 235 -0.13 -1.26 19.69
N GLN A 236 1.15 -0.96 19.45
CA GLN A 236 2.14 -0.79 20.51
C GLN A 236 1.74 0.36 21.44
N GLU A 237 1.68 0.05 22.73
CA GLU A 237 1.46 1.02 23.79
C GLU A 237 2.49 0.81 24.90
N ILE A 238 3.21 1.87 25.26
CA ILE A 238 4.17 1.83 26.37
C ILE A 238 3.41 2.21 27.63
N ILE A 239 3.20 1.25 28.51
CA ILE A 239 2.39 1.44 29.72
C ILE A 239 3.21 1.87 30.93
N HIS A 240 4.51 1.56 30.95
CA HIS A 240 5.41 1.99 32.02
C HIS A 240 6.86 2.02 31.55
N THR A 241 7.64 2.91 32.15
CA THR A 241 9.11 2.96 32.05
C THR A 241 9.67 2.92 33.46
N SER A 242 10.47 1.88 33.77
CA SER A 242 11.08 1.73 35.09
C SER A 242 12.23 2.74 35.27
N ALA A 243 12.69 2.90 36.52
CA ALA A 243 13.87 3.72 36.82
C ALA A 243 15.16 3.17 36.18
N SER A 244 15.25 1.86 35.91
CA SER A 244 16.35 1.22 35.18
C SER A 244 16.30 1.46 33.67
N GLY A 245 15.19 2.00 33.15
CA GLY A 245 14.96 2.23 31.72
C GLY A 245 14.28 1.09 30.98
N ASP A 246 13.89 0.02 31.68
CA ASP A 246 13.10 -1.07 31.10
C ASP A 246 11.69 -0.57 30.78
N LEU A 247 11.10 -1.07 29.70
CA LEU A 247 9.73 -0.73 29.29
C LEU A 247 8.80 -1.90 29.56
N LEU A 248 7.60 -1.56 29.99
CA LEU A 248 6.46 -2.45 29.95
C LEU A 248 5.58 -2.04 28.78
N VAL A 249 5.36 -2.95 27.83
CA VAL A 249 4.75 -2.68 26.53
C VAL A 249 3.57 -3.62 26.29
N ILE A 250 2.45 -3.06 25.84
CA ILE A 250 1.31 -3.81 25.32
C ILE A 250 1.36 -3.78 23.79
N SER A 251 1.05 -4.91 23.17
CA SER A 251 0.75 -5.02 21.73
C SER A 251 -0.60 -5.69 21.55
N ARG A 252 -1.37 -5.27 20.53
CA ARG A 252 -2.73 -5.77 20.28
C ARG A 252 -2.76 -6.46 18.93
N VAL A 253 -3.01 -7.77 18.94
CA VAL A 253 -2.93 -8.60 17.74
C VAL A 253 -4.15 -9.47 17.52
N ALA A 254 -4.59 -9.55 16.27
CA ALA A 254 -5.70 -10.43 15.87
C ALA A 254 -5.25 -11.89 15.69
N HIS A 255 -3.94 -12.13 15.53
CA HIS A 255 -3.37 -13.46 15.33
C HIS A 255 -1.94 -13.55 15.86
N PHE A 256 -1.56 -14.66 16.49
CA PHE A 256 -0.24 -14.82 17.12
C PHE A 256 0.93 -14.72 16.13
N GLY A 257 0.70 -15.09 14.87
CA GLY A 257 1.69 -14.94 13.80
C GLY A 257 2.09 -13.48 13.51
N GLN A 258 1.33 -12.50 13.97
CA GLN A 258 1.72 -11.08 13.86
C GLN A 258 2.86 -10.70 14.80
N ILE A 259 2.88 -11.29 16.01
CA ILE A 259 3.73 -10.85 17.11
C ILE A 259 4.88 -11.81 17.39
N ILE A 260 4.67 -13.12 17.28
CA ILE A 260 5.69 -14.12 17.62
C ILE A 260 7.00 -13.92 16.84
N PRO A 261 7.00 -13.69 15.51
CA PRO A 261 8.24 -13.43 14.78
C PRO A 261 8.96 -12.15 15.25
N LEU A 262 8.20 -11.12 15.64
CA LEU A 262 8.76 -9.86 16.13
C LEU A 262 9.39 -10.03 17.51
N ILE A 263 8.71 -10.75 18.41
CA ILE A 263 9.28 -11.12 19.72
C ILE A 263 10.60 -11.85 19.52
N LYS A 264 10.61 -12.89 18.66
CA LYS A 264 11.81 -13.70 18.38
C LYS A 264 12.97 -12.88 17.85
N TYR A 265 12.70 -11.89 16.99
CA TYR A 265 13.72 -10.99 16.45
C TYR A 265 14.42 -10.18 17.54
N TRP A 266 13.71 -9.82 18.61
CA TRP A 266 14.24 -9.00 19.70
C TRP A 266 14.72 -9.82 20.91
N MET A 267 14.69 -11.15 20.86
CA MET A 267 15.22 -11.97 21.96
C MET A 267 16.73 -11.80 22.11
N PRO A 268 17.27 -11.87 23.35
CA PRO A 268 16.56 -12.11 24.61
C PRO A 268 15.98 -10.83 25.26
N GLU A 269 16.11 -9.68 24.61
CA GLU A 269 15.81 -8.36 25.17
C GLU A 269 14.31 -8.06 25.29
N VAL A 270 13.45 -8.91 24.71
CA VAL A 270 11.99 -8.84 24.81
C VAL A 270 11.44 -10.15 25.35
N GLU A 271 10.69 -10.06 26.44
CA GLU A 271 10.05 -11.20 27.09
C GLU A 271 8.53 -11.04 27.11
N VAL A 272 7.80 -12.11 26.79
CA VAL A 272 6.34 -12.13 26.90
C VAL A 272 5.95 -12.44 28.34
N LEU A 273 5.21 -11.55 28.97
CA LEU A 273 4.63 -11.75 30.30
C LEU A 273 3.25 -12.40 30.21
N LYS A 274 2.41 -11.95 29.26
CA LYS A 274 1.06 -12.48 28.98
C LYS A 274 0.71 -12.35 27.48
N PRO A 275 -0.17 -13.21 26.93
CA PRO A 275 -0.74 -14.40 27.55
C PRO A 275 0.26 -15.56 27.59
N ALA A 276 -0.01 -16.53 28.49
CA ALA A 276 0.84 -17.71 28.65
C ALA A 276 0.95 -18.54 27.37
N SER A 277 -0.09 -18.55 26.52
CA SER A 277 -0.08 -19.27 25.23
C SER A 277 1.04 -18.77 24.31
N ILE A 278 1.18 -17.47 24.13
CA ILE A 278 2.25 -16.87 23.30
C ILE A 278 3.62 -17.10 23.93
N ARG A 279 3.74 -16.87 25.25
CA ARG A 279 4.98 -17.14 25.99
C ARG A 279 5.43 -18.60 25.81
N ASN A 280 4.53 -19.55 26.02
CA ASN A 280 4.83 -20.97 25.90
C ASN A 280 5.23 -21.36 24.47
N GLN A 281 4.58 -20.80 23.46
CA GLN A 281 4.96 -21.03 22.06
C GLN A 281 6.37 -20.52 21.77
N VAL A 282 6.71 -19.29 22.20
CA VAL A 282 8.05 -18.72 22.03
C VAL A 282 9.09 -19.59 22.75
N THR A 283 8.85 -19.97 24.00
CA THR A 283 9.74 -20.85 24.77
C THR A 283 9.95 -22.20 24.10
N GLN A 284 8.88 -22.81 23.56
CA GLN A 284 8.98 -24.07 22.85
C GLN A 284 9.82 -23.95 21.58
N ASP A 285 9.63 -22.87 20.81
CA ASP A 285 10.39 -22.61 19.60
C ASP A 285 11.90 -22.41 19.90
N ILE A 286 12.23 -21.72 21.00
CA ILE A 286 13.63 -21.56 21.47
C ILE A 286 14.22 -22.92 21.85
N ARG A 287 13.50 -23.74 22.64
CA ARG A 287 13.97 -25.09 23.02
C ARG A 287 14.23 -25.97 21.80
N LEU A 288 13.36 -25.91 20.79
CA LEU A 288 13.53 -26.63 19.53
C LEU A 288 14.70 -26.09 18.69
N ALA A 289 15.02 -24.80 18.78
CA ALA A 289 16.19 -24.23 18.13
C ALA A 289 17.48 -24.68 18.84
N LEU A 290 17.55 -24.55 20.17
CA LEU A 290 18.69 -24.96 20.99
C LEU A 290 19.05 -26.43 20.75
N LYS A 291 18.06 -27.34 20.82
CA LYS A 291 18.28 -28.77 20.54
C LYS A 291 18.92 -29.03 19.17
N ARG A 292 18.55 -28.24 18.14
CA ARG A 292 19.12 -28.39 16.79
C ARG A 292 20.57 -27.92 16.73
N TYR A 293 20.90 -26.83 17.43
CA TYR A 293 22.28 -26.36 17.51
C TYR A 293 23.18 -27.34 18.28
N GLU A 294 22.71 -27.85 19.42
CA GLU A 294 23.44 -28.85 20.23
C GLU A 294 23.67 -30.16 19.46
N GLN A 295 22.68 -30.62 18.68
CA GLN A 295 22.82 -31.82 17.83
C GLN A 295 23.86 -31.62 16.72
N ASN A 296 23.92 -30.44 16.11
CA ASN A 296 24.89 -30.14 15.07
C ASN A 296 26.32 -30.10 15.62
N GLU A 297 26.54 -29.53 16.81
CA GLU A 297 27.86 -29.53 17.47
C GLU A 297 28.37 -30.96 17.76
N SER A 298 27.49 -31.86 18.18
CA SER A 298 27.86 -33.28 18.41
C SER A 298 28.23 -34.05 17.13
N THR A 299 27.75 -33.59 15.98
CA THR A 299 28.04 -34.21 14.67
C THR A 299 29.35 -33.70 14.09
N GLU A 300 29.74 -32.45 14.37
CA GLU A 300 31.06 -31.91 14.00
C GLU A 300 32.18 -32.51 14.86
N SER A 301 31.93 -32.81 16.14
CA SER A 301 32.95 -33.45 17.02
C SER A 301 33.29 -34.89 16.68
N THR A 302 32.50 -35.59 15.85
CA THR A 302 32.74 -36.99 15.46
C THR A 302 33.40 -37.14 14.08
N GLY A 303 33.62 -36.03 13.36
CA GLY A 303 34.25 -36.02 12.03
C GLY A 303 35.77 -35.90 12.01
N ASP A 304 36.43 -35.69 13.15
CA ASP A 304 37.86 -35.33 13.22
C ASP A 304 38.79 -36.46 13.74
N THR A 305 38.29 -37.69 13.87
CA THR A 305 39.09 -38.87 14.28
C THR A 305 39.16 -39.93 13.18
N SER A 306 39.65 -39.55 12.00
CA SER A 306 39.98 -40.50 10.92
C SER A 306 41.06 -39.94 9.99
N ASN A 307 42.23 -39.64 10.55
CA ASN A 307 43.48 -39.56 9.80
C ASN A 307 44.65 -39.74 10.77
N GLU A 308 44.97 -40.99 11.07
CA GLU A 308 46.31 -41.50 11.39
C GLU A 308 46.43 -42.95 10.90
#